data_AF-A0A2V7BTZ6-F1
#
_entry.id   AF-A0A2V7BTZ6-F1
#
_cell.length_a   1.000
_cell.length_b   1.000
_cell.length_c   1.000
_cell.angle_alpha   90.00
_cell.angle_beta   90.00
_cell.angle_gamma   90.00
#
_symmetry.space_group_name_H-M   'P 1'
#
loop_
_entity.id
_entity.type
_entity.pdbx_description
1 polymer ?
#
loop_
_entity_poly.entity_id
_entity_poly.type
_entity_poly.pdbx_seq_one_letter_code
_entity_poly.pdbx_strand_id
1 'polypeptide(L)'
;MTSITRVLLVLTFLGFLVAVTAHHSVEAQEARFSLALGQSVRVGQYTLVFRGLTRNLPSYDLYVGSDLVAHFPPSAFLPPSGPDYAYANVRIVTIAMSSDGTAVTGIVTAQ
;
A
#
# COMPACT_ATOMS: atom_id res chain seq x y z
N MET A 1 -48.33 2.70 34.47
CA MET A 1 -47.88 3.02 33.09
C MET A 1 -46.36 2.82 32.98
N THR A 2 -45.87 1.59 33.12
CA THR A 2 -44.43 1.31 33.33
C THR A 2 -43.88 0.17 32.46
N SER A 3 -44.74 -0.57 31.75
CA SER A 3 -44.33 -1.73 30.96
C SER A 3 -43.95 -1.37 29.51
N ILE A 4 -44.67 -0.43 28.89
CA ILE A 4 -44.46 -0.03 27.48
C ILE A 4 -43.09 0.66 27.29
N THR A 5 -42.64 1.43 28.28
CA THR A 5 -41.36 2.14 28.24
C THR A 5 -40.15 1.20 28.25
N ARG A 6 -40.26 0.02 28.89
CA ARG A 6 -39.18 -0.99 28.93
C ARG A 6 -39.03 -1.74 27.62
N VAL A 7 -40.13 -2.09 26.95
CA VAL A 7 -40.11 -2.81 25.67
C VAL A 7 -39.50 -1.94 24.57
N LEU A 8 -39.82 -0.64 24.56
CA LEU A 8 -39.27 0.31 23.58
C LEU A 8 -37.74 0.50 23.76
N LEU A 9 -37.25 0.43 25.00
CA LEU A 9 -35.84 0.63 25.33
C LEU A 9 -34.97 -0.58 24.93
N VAL A 10 -35.52 -1.79 25.02
CA VAL A 10 -34.83 -3.02 24.54
C VAL A 10 -34.78 -3.07 23.01
N LEU A 11 -35.85 -2.65 22.31
CA LEU A 11 -35.88 -2.61 20.85
C LEU A 11 -34.94 -1.54 20.27
N THR A 12 -34.78 -0.40 20.95
CA THR A 12 -33.80 0.62 20.55
C THR A 12 -32.36 0.17 20.82
N PHE A 13 -32.10 -0.59 21.89
CA PHE A 13 -30.78 -1.18 22.12
C PHE A 13 -30.42 -2.28 21.11
N LEU A 14 -31.39 -3.11 20.70
CA LEU A 14 -31.15 -4.17 19.72
C LEU A 14 -30.99 -3.61 18.29
N GLY A 15 -31.67 -2.52 17.96
CA GLY A 15 -31.51 -1.82 16.68
C GLY A 15 -30.18 -1.05 16.54
N PHE A 16 -29.54 -0.71 17.66
CA PHE A 16 -28.23 -0.03 17.65
C PHE A 16 -27.04 -0.99 17.48
N LEU A 17 -27.27 -2.30 17.64
CA LEU A 17 -26.23 -3.33 17.47
C LEU A 17 -26.09 -3.81 16.01
N VAL A 18 -26.63 -3.06 15.05
CA VAL A 18 -26.38 -3.22 13.60
C VAL A 18 -25.44 -2.11 13.08
N ALA A 19 -24.71 -1.45 13.99
CA ALA A 19 -23.65 -0.53 13.61
C ALA A 19 -22.39 -1.31 13.21
N VAL A 20 -22.37 -1.75 11.96
CA VAL A 20 -21.18 -1.71 11.11
C VAL A 20 -19.99 -2.50 11.66
N THR A 21 -20.12 -3.83 11.71
CA THR A 21 -18.98 -4.66 11.32
C THR A 21 -18.91 -4.65 9.79
N ALA A 22 -18.71 -3.48 9.18
CA ALA A 22 -18.12 -3.45 7.87
C ALA A 22 -16.73 -4.05 8.08
N HIS A 23 -16.62 -5.34 7.84
CA HIS A 23 -15.37 -5.91 7.40
C HIS A 23 -15.05 -5.12 6.15
N HIS A 24 -14.32 -4.00 6.31
CA HIS A 24 -13.57 -3.43 5.21
C HIS A 24 -12.60 -4.53 4.83
N SER A 25 -13.04 -5.41 3.92
CA SER A 25 -12.11 -6.12 3.08
C SER A 25 -11.32 -5.02 2.41
N VAL A 26 -10.13 -4.74 2.90
CA VAL A 26 -9.19 -3.94 2.15
C VAL A 26 -8.89 -4.80 0.94
N GLU A 27 -9.56 -4.50 -0.17
CA GLU A 27 -9.33 -5.21 -1.42
C GLU A 27 -7.86 -5.01 -1.75
N ALA A 28 -7.10 -6.09 -1.86
CA ALA A 28 -5.73 -6.02 -2.30
C ALA A 28 -5.69 -5.37 -3.69
N GLN A 29 -5.14 -4.16 -3.79
CA GLN A 29 -4.95 -3.47 -5.05
C GLN A 29 -3.61 -3.85 -5.64
N GLU A 30 -3.58 -4.11 -6.95
CA GLU A 30 -2.37 -4.41 -7.70
C GLU A 30 -2.24 -3.42 -8.86
N ALA A 31 -1.03 -2.94 -9.10
CA ALA A 31 -0.68 -2.19 -10.30
C ALA A 31 0.59 -2.75 -10.93
N ARG A 32 0.52 -3.05 -12.23
CA ARG A 32 1.70 -3.32 -13.05
C ARG A 32 2.28 -2.01 -13.55
N PHE A 33 3.59 -1.90 -13.61
CA PHE A 33 4.25 -0.67 -14.02
C PHE A 33 5.40 -0.91 -15.00
N SER A 34 5.64 0.11 -15.82
CA SER A 34 6.86 0.33 -16.60
C SER A 34 7.24 1.79 -16.40
N LEU A 35 8.31 2.07 -15.67
CA LEU A 35 8.68 3.40 -15.22
C LEU A 35 10.10 3.74 -15.68
N ALA A 36 10.26 4.89 -16.31
CA ALA A 36 11.54 5.57 -16.48
C ALA A 36 11.90 6.41 -15.24
N LEU A 37 13.14 6.88 -15.14
CA LEU A 37 13.62 7.71 -14.03
C LEU A 37 12.67 8.88 -13.73
N GLY A 38 12.23 8.98 -12.47
CA GLY A 38 11.32 10.03 -11.99
C GLY A 38 9.84 9.78 -12.28
N GLN A 39 9.50 8.75 -13.05
CA GLN A 39 8.09 8.38 -13.26
C GLN A 39 7.52 7.62 -12.07
N SER A 40 6.19 7.61 -11.98
CA SER A 40 5.47 7.02 -10.85
C SER A 40 4.29 6.15 -11.28
N VAL A 41 3.95 5.18 -10.43
CA VAL A 41 2.70 4.41 -10.49
C VAL A 41 1.92 4.59 -9.17
N ARG A 42 0.59 4.57 -9.25
CA ARG A 42 -0.28 4.62 -8.06
C ARG A 42 -0.93 3.26 -7.81
N VAL A 43 -1.03 2.89 -6.54
CA VAL A 43 -1.75 1.69 -6.08
C VAL A 43 -2.48 2.02 -4.78
N GLY A 44 -3.81 2.01 -4.82
CA GLY A 44 -4.63 2.56 -3.73
C GLY A 44 -4.24 4.01 -3.40
N GLN A 45 -3.91 4.27 -2.14
CA GLN A 45 -3.45 5.57 -1.65
C GLN A 45 -1.95 5.85 -1.85
N TYR A 46 -1.19 4.85 -2.31
CA TYR A 46 0.26 4.93 -2.43
C TYR A 46 0.68 5.40 -3.82
N THR A 47 1.76 6.17 -3.86
CA THR A 47 2.47 6.55 -5.09
C THR A 47 3.90 6.06 -5.00
N LEU A 48 4.29 5.16 -5.92
CA LEU A 48 5.66 4.66 -6.04
C LEU A 48 6.38 5.44 -7.14
N VAL A 49 7.51 6.06 -6.83
CA VAL A 49 8.34 6.81 -7.78
C VAL A 49 9.66 6.08 -8.00
N PHE A 50 10.03 5.84 -9.26
CA PHE A 50 11.33 5.24 -9.58
C PHE A 50 12.45 6.29 -9.53
N ARG A 51 13.50 6.00 -8.75
CA ARG A 51 14.63 6.91 -8.48
C ARG A 51 15.94 6.49 -9.14
N GLY A 52 15.92 5.46 -9.98
CA GLY A 52 17.10 4.93 -10.64
C GLY A 52 17.70 3.75 -9.90
N LEU A 53 19.01 3.59 -9.96
CA LEU A 53 19.71 2.50 -9.28
C LEU A 53 20.52 3.00 -8.08
N THR A 54 20.42 2.25 -6.98
CA THR A 54 21.33 2.38 -5.83
C THR A 54 22.09 1.06 -5.68
N ARG A 55 23.41 1.07 -5.89
CA ARG A 55 24.27 -0.12 -5.83
C ARG A 55 23.73 -1.30 -6.69
N ASN A 56 23.34 -1.00 -7.93
CA ASN A 56 22.74 -1.95 -8.89
C ASN A 56 21.36 -2.51 -8.51
N LEU A 57 20.72 -1.98 -7.47
CA LEU A 57 19.34 -2.33 -7.12
C LEU A 57 18.41 -1.19 -7.51
N PRO A 58 17.17 -1.49 -7.94
CA PRO A 58 16.22 -0.45 -8.25
C PRO A 58 15.88 0.32 -6.98
N SER A 59 15.85 1.65 -7.09
CA SER A 59 15.55 2.55 -5.99
C SER A 59 14.20 3.19 -6.19
N TYR A 60 13.44 3.29 -5.11
CA TYR A 60 12.09 3.83 -5.13
C TYR A 60 11.83 4.72 -3.93
N ASP A 61 10.99 5.73 -4.14
CA ASP A 61 10.33 6.46 -3.06
C ASP A 61 8.86 6.06 -3.03
N LEU A 62 8.32 5.87 -1.84
CA LEU A 62 6.90 5.58 -1.63
C LEU A 62 6.25 6.73 -0.87
N TYR A 63 5.17 7.26 -1.42
CA TYR A 63 4.41 8.37 -0.86
C TYR A 63 2.99 7.96 -0.51
N VAL A 64 2.43 8.58 0.51
CA VAL A 64 0.98 8.63 0.78
C VAL A 64 0.55 10.09 0.66
N GLY A 65 -0.25 10.42 -0.35
CA GLY A 65 -0.46 11.83 -0.71
C GLY A 65 0.87 12.51 -1.10
N SER A 66 1.26 13.54 -0.36
CA SER A 66 2.54 14.25 -0.53
C SER A 66 3.66 13.77 0.41
N ASP A 67 3.35 12.89 1.35
CA ASP A 67 4.27 12.53 2.43
C ASP A 67 5.12 11.33 2.03
N LEU A 68 6.44 11.49 2.08
CA LEU A 68 7.38 10.39 1.88
C LEU A 68 7.33 9.45 3.08
N VAL A 69 6.86 8.22 2.87
CA VAL A 69 6.70 7.22 3.94
C VAL A 69 7.80 6.17 3.94
N ALA A 70 8.44 5.90 2.80
CA ALA A 70 9.55 4.97 2.70
C ALA A 70 10.48 5.29 1.52
N HIS A 71 11.76 4.95 1.69
CA HIS A 71 12.76 4.95 0.63
C HIS A 71 13.36 3.55 0.51
N PHE A 72 13.59 3.11 -0.73
CA PHE A 72 14.13 1.80 -1.04
C PHE A 72 15.40 1.90 -1.90
N PRO A 73 16.41 1.05 -1.63
CA PRO A 73 16.52 0.18 -0.46
C PRO A 73 16.63 1.00 0.86
N PRO A 74 16.21 0.45 2.01
CA PRO A 74 16.35 1.14 3.29
C PRO A 74 17.84 1.36 3.61
N SER A 75 18.15 2.48 4.27
CA SER A 75 19.51 2.85 4.65
C SER A 75 20.15 1.88 5.66
N ALA A 76 19.33 1.19 6.46
CA ALA A 76 19.76 0.13 7.36
C ALA A 76 19.96 -1.17 6.56
N PHE A 77 21.23 -1.52 6.35
CA PHE A 77 21.67 -2.70 5.60
C PHE A 77 21.26 -4.02 6.30
N LEU A 78 20.03 -4.45 6.07
CA LEU A 78 19.74 -5.88 5.97
C LEU A 78 20.17 -6.32 4.56
N PRO A 79 20.74 -7.53 4.37
CA PRO A 79 21.08 -7.99 3.03
C PRO A 79 19.82 -7.86 2.15
N PRO A 80 19.87 -7.08 1.06
CA PRO A 80 18.67 -6.81 0.28
C PRO A 80 18.17 -8.13 -0.27
N SER A 81 16.89 -8.44 -0.05
CA SER A 81 16.21 -9.66 -0.50
C SER A 81 16.01 -9.71 -2.03
N GLY A 82 16.88 -9.07 -2.80
CA GLY A 82 16.71 -8.82 -4.24
C GLY A 82 15.85 -7.59 -4.51
N PRO A 83 15.31 -7.44 -5.74
CA PRO A 83 14.51 -6.28 -6.15
C PRO A 83 13.04 -6.36 -5.66
N ASP A 84 12.85 -6.99 -4.50
CA ASP A 84 11.59 -7.20 -3.80
C ASP A 84 11.63 -6.41 -2.50
N TYR A 85 10.75 -5.42 -2.41
CA TYR A 85 10.67 -4.52 -1.26
C TYR A 85 9.30 -4.58 -0.63
N ALA A 86 9.27 -4.46 0.69
CA ALA A 86 8.03 -4.40 1.45
C ALA A 86 8.07 -3.26 2.46
N TYR A 87 6.94 -2.58 2.63
CA TYR A 87 6.71 -1.58 3.65
C TYR A 87 5.23 -1.57 4.04
N ALA A 88 4.95 -1.76 5.33
CA ALA A 88 3.59 -1.90 5.84
C ALA A 88 2.79 -2.95 5.02
N ASN A 89 1.68 -2.52 4.41
CA ASN A 89 0.81 -3.31 3.53
C ASN A 89 1.19 -3.23 2.04
N VAL A 90 2.32 -2.64 1.69
CA VAL A 90 2.80 -2.48 0.30
C VAL A 90 3.94 -3.43 0.00
N ARG A 91 3.87 -4.11 -1.16
CA ARG A 91 4.98 -4.89 -1.71
C ARG A 91 5.28 -4.47 -3.14
N ILE A 92 6.56 -4.35 -3.48
CA ILE A 92 7.09 -3.91 -4.76
C ILE A 92 7.99 -5.01 -5.28
N VAL A 93 7.70 -5.54 -6.46
CA VAL A 93 8.52 -6.55 -7.13
C VAL A 93 8.96 -6.01 -8.48
N THR A 94 10.26 -5.82 -8.64
CA THR A 94 10.83 -5.49 -9.96
C THR A 94 11.11 -6.77 -10.71
N ILE A 95 10.51 -6.91 -11.89
CA ILE A 95 10.63 -8.10 -12.75
C ILE A 95 11.80 -7.93 -13.72
N ALA A 96 11.96 -6.72 -14.27
CA ALA A 96 12.97 -6.43 -15.27
C ALA A 96 13.51 -5.00 -15.09
N MET A 97 14.77 -4.81 -15.48
CA MET A 97 15.42 -3.52 -15.55
C MET A 97 16.06 -3.39 -16.93
N SER A 98 16.06 -2.18 -17.48
CA SER A 98 16.84 -1.91 -18.69
C SER A 98 18.34 -2.06 -18.40
N SER A 99 19.12 -2.38 -19.43
CA SER A 99 20.57 -2.62 -19.31
C SER A 99 21.35 -1.38 -18.85
N ASP A 100 20.81 -0.19 -19.10
CA ASP A 100 21.35 1.11 -18.67
C ASP A 100 20.80 1.57 -17.30
N GLY A 101 19.88 0.81 -16.68
CA GLY A 101 19.29 1.15 -15.38
C GLY A 101 18.33 2.33 -15.37
N THR A 102 17.93 2.83 -16.54
CA THR A 102 17.07 4.03 -16.67
C THR A 102 15.58 3.71 -16.63
N ALA A 103 15.20 2.44 -16.78
CA ALA A 103 13.82 1.98 -16.76
C ALA A 103 13.65 0.65 -16.02
N VAL A 104 12.46 0.47 -15.42
CA VAL A 104 12.09 -0.72 -14.66
C VAL A 104 10.67 -1.15 -14.97
N THR A 105 10.44 -2.46 -14.94
CA THR A 105 9.13 -3.07 -15.09
C THR A 105 8.85 -3.96 -13.88
N GLY A 106 7.63 -3.90 -13.35
CA GLY A 106 7.32 -4.61 -12.12
C GLY A 106 5.86 -4.58 -11.73
N ILE A 107 5.61 -5.00 -10.49
CA ILE A 107 4.29 -5.07 -9.86
C ILE A 107 4.40 -4.41 -8.50
N VAL A 108 3.41 -3.60 -8.15
CA VAL A 108 3.21 -3.11 -6.80
C VAL A 108 1.84 -3.54 -6.30
N THR A 109 1.78 -4.05 -5.08
CA THR A 109 0.54 -4.45 -4.41
C THR A 109 0.36 -3.68 -3.12
N ALA A 110 -0.88 -3.31 -2.78
CA ALA A 110 -1.27 -2.70 -1.51
C ALA A 110 -2.47 -3.48 -0.93
N GLN A 111 -2.43 -3.80 0.37
CA GLN A 111 -3.43 -4.65 1.05
C GLN A 111 -4.15 -4.01 2.22
#